data_AF-A0AAD8ECI9-F1
#
_entry.id   AF-A0AAD8ECI9-F1
#
_cell.length_a   1.000
_cell.length_b   1.000
_cell.length_c   1.000
_cell.angle_alpha   90.00
_cell.angle_beta   90.00
_cell.angle_gamma   90.00
#
_symmetry.space_group_name_H-M   'P 1'
#
loop_
_entity.id
_entity.type
_entity.pdbx_description
1 polymer ?
#
loop_
_entity_poly.entity_id
_entity_poly.type
_entity_poly.pdbx_seq_one_letter_code
_entity_poly.pdbx_strand_id
1 'polypeptide(L)' 'VDCVVSAWGPWSECDVECGTGMMTRSRTVEKQPENGGKHCPSLIQKRGCQGTKCPHNPRSAIK' A
#
# COMPACT_ATOMS: atom_id res chain seq x y z
N VAL A 1 0.35 26.67 8.80
CA VAL A 1 1.34 25.57 8.97
C VAL A 1 0.84 24.38 8.21
N ASP A 2 1.63 23.88 7.26
CA ASP A 2 1.24 22.72 6.44
C ASP A 2 1.32 21.41 7.25
N CYS A 3 0.54 20.41 6.83
CA CYS A 3 0.63 19.08 7.42
C CYS A 3 2.03 18.46 7.19
N VAL A 4 2.58 17.85 8.24
CA VAL A 4 3.82 17.07 8.17
C VAL A 4 3.47 15.61 8.45
N VAL A 5 3.97 14.72 7.60
CA VAL A 5 3.79 13.27 7.72
C VAL A 5 5.14 12.59 7.86
N SER A 6 5.16 11.48 8.58
CA SER A 6 6.37 10.68 8.79
C SER A 6 6.86 10.03 7.51
N ALA A 7 8.08 9.49 7.57
CA ALA A 7 8.59 8.60 6.55
C ALA A 7 7.67 7.37 6.41
N TRP A 8 7.64 6.80 5.21
CA TRP A 8 6.90 5.56 4.98
C TRP A 8 7.48 4.41 5.80
N GLY A 9 6.58 3.64 6.43
CA GLY A 9 6.93 2.35 6.98
C GLY A 9 7.33 1.33 5.89
N PRO A 10 7.76 0.12 6.31
CA PRO A 10 8.04 -0.96 5.37
C PRO A 10 6.78 -1.35 4.61
N TRP A 11 6.98 -1.95 3.43
CA TRP A 11 5.90 -2.62 2.73
C TRP A 11 5.46 -3.86 3.50
N SER A 12 4.16 -4.10 3.53
CA SER A 12 3.59 -5.38 3.95
C SER A 12 4.09 -6.50 3.05
N GLU A 13 3.90 -7.73 3.51
CA GLU A 13 3.96 -8.89 2.64
C GLU A 13 2.95 -8.77 1.49
N CYS A 14 3.23 -9.49 0.41
CA CYS A 14 2.34 -9.56 -0.75
C CYS A 14 1.04 -10.25 -0.32
N ASP A 15 -0.12 -9.71 -0.68
CA ASP A 15 -1.41 -10.32 -0.30
C ASP A 15 -1.67 -11.67 -0.98
N VAL A 16 -0.85 -12.02 -1.98
CA VAL A 16 -0.83 -13.33 -2.60
C VAL A 16 0.49 -14.05 -2.32
N GLU A 17 0.40 -15.36 -2.11
CA GLU A 17 1.57 -16.23 -2.06
C GLU A 17 2.13 -16.53 -3.47
N CYS A 18 1.26 -16.43 -4.50
CA CYS A 18 1.60 -16.72 -5.88
C CYS A 18 0.93 -15.77 -6.88
N GLY A 19 1.53 -15.58 -8.05
CA GLY A 19 0.99 -14.74 -9.11
C GLY A 19 1.17 -13.24 -8.82
N THR A 20 0.27 -12.41 -9.33
CA THR A 20 0.31 -10.95 -9.11
C THR A 20 -0.64 -10.56 -8.00
N GLY A 21 -0.13 -9.83 -7.01
CA GLY A 21 -0.93 -9.28 -5.91
C GLY A 21 -0.55 -7.84 -5.62
N MET A 22 -0.88 -7.37 -4.42
CA MET A 22 -0.52 -6.04 -3.91
C MET A 22 0.19 -6.12 -2.55
N MET A 23 1.00 -5.10 -2.31
CA MET A 23 1.58 -4.80 -1.00
C MET A 23 1.14 -3.39 -0.60
N THR A 24 1.01 -3.17 0.69
CA THR A 24 0.58 -1.89 1.27
C THR A 24 1.61 -1.39 2.26
N ARG A 25 1.83 -0.08 2.31
CA ARG A 25 2.56 0.56 3.41
C ARG A 25 1.81 1.76 3.92
N SER A 26 2.09 2.11 5.17
CA SER A 26 1.47 3.23 5.86
C SER A 26 2.51 4.21 6.39
N ARG A 27 2.06 5.44 6.64
CA ARG A 27 2.76 6.48 7.39
C ARG A 27 1.76 7.22 8.27
N THR A 28 2.25 8.04 9.18
CA THR A 28 1.44 8.76 10.16
C THR A 28 1.55 10.27 9.98
N VAL A 29 0.59 11.01 10.53
CA VAL A 29 0.69 12.46 10.63
C VAL A 29 1.52 12.80 11.86
N GLU A 30 2.60 13.54 11.66
CA GLU A 30 3.44 14.06 12.75
C GLU A 30 3.00 15.46 13.19
N LYS A 31 2.44 16.24 12.26
CA LYS A 31 1.87 17.55 12.57
C LYS A 31 0.62 17.80 11.74
N GLN A 32 -0.47 18.13 12.43
CA GLN A 32 -1.72 18.53 11.79
C GLN A 32 -1.59 19.91 11.14
N PRO A 33 -2.32 20.16 10.03
CA PRO A 33 -2.34 21.48 9.41
C PRO A 33 -3.06 22.50 10.31
N GLU A 34 -2.56 23.73 10.32
CA GLU A 34 -3.11 24.83 11.13
C GLU A 34 -3.16 26.15 10.33
N ASN A 35 -4.08 27.04 10.67
CA ASN A 35 -4.22 28.40 10.10
C ASN A 35 -4.29 28.40 8.56
N GLY A 36 -5.10 27.50 7.99
CA GLY A 36 -5.27 27.38 6.53
C GLY A 36 -4.12 26.68 5.80
N GLY A 37 -3.25 25.95 6.53
CA GLY A 37 -2.21 25.14 5.90
C GLY A 37 -2.74 23.95 5.10
N LYS A 38 -1.88 23.38 4.25
CA LYS A 38 -2.25 22.28 3.35
C LYS A 38 -2.61 21.00 4.11
N HIS A 39 -3.71 20.37 3.70
CA HIS A 39 -4.14 19.07 4.22
C HIS A 39 -3.08 17.98 4.04
N CYS A 40 -3.13 16.98 4.92
CA CYS A 40 -2.22 15.85 4.85
C CYS A 40 -2.42 15.05 3.56
N PRO A 41 -1.32 14.62 2.91
CA PRO A 41 -1.40 13.70 1.78
C PRO A 41 -1.87 12.31 2.24
N SER A 42 -2.08 11.38 1.29
CA SER A 42 -2.46 10.00 1.63
C SER A 42 -1.46 9.37 2.60
N LEU A 43 -2.01 8.71 3.61
CA LEU A 43 -1.27 7.98 4.65
C LEU A 43 -1.06 6.51 4.28
N ILE A 44 -1.71 6.04 3.21
CA ILE A 44 -1.63 4.67 2.72
C ILE A 44 -1.15 4.69 1.27
N GLN A 45 -0.24 3.77 0.95
CA GLN A 45 0.21 3.53 -0.41
C GLN A 45 0.10 2.05 -0.75
N LYS A 46 -0.34 1.76 -1.98
CA LYS A 46 -0.43 0.42 -2.55
C LYS A 46 0.51 0.31 -3.76
N ARG A 47 1.08 -0.87 -3.95
CA ARG A 47 1.92 -1.21 -5.11
C ARG A 47 1.70 -2.67 -5.48
N GLY A 48 1.79 -2.99 -6.78
CA GLY A 48 1.82 -4.37 -7.24
C GLY A 48 3.05 -5.13 -6.75
N CYS A 49 2.84 -6.40 -6.41
CA CYS A 49 3.88 -7.36 -6.05
C CYS A 49 3.71 -8.65 -6.83
N GLN A 50 4.79 -9.42 -6.94
CA GLN A 50 4.78 -10.72 -7.60
C GLN A 50 5.13 -11.79 -6.57
N GLY A 51 4.17 -12.67 -6.31
CA GLY A 51 4.38 -13.89 -5.54
C GLY A 51 5.13 -14.95 -6.36
N THR A 52 5.20 -16.15 -5.81
CA THR A 52 5.76 -17.30 -6.52
C THR A 52 4.95 -17.67 -7.78
N LYS A 53 5.46 -18.55 -8.64
CA LYS A 53 4.64 -19.06 -9.74
C LYS A 53 3.49 -19.86 -9.17
N CYS A 54 2.26 -19.48 -9.49
CA CYS A 54 1.10 -20.21 -9.02
C CYS A 54 1.12 -21.64 -9.53
N PRO A 55 0.76 -22.62 -8.68
CA PRO A 55 0.45 -23.94 -9.19
C PRO A 55 -0.72 -23.78 -10.16
N HIS A 56 -0.59 -24.38 -11.35
CA HIS A 56 -1.67 -24.40 -12.31
C HIS A 56 -2.87 -25.13 -11.70
N ASN A 57 -3.83 -24.39 -11.15
CA ASN A 57 -5.10 -24.96 -10.78
C ASN A 57 -6.01 -24.87 -12.03
N PRO A 58 -6.33 -25.98 -12.71
CA PRO A 58 -7.12 -25.96 -13.95
C PRO A 58 -8.56 -25.44 -13.78
N ARG A 59 -8.97 -25.09 -12.56
CA ARG A 59 -10.34 -24.69 -12.22
C ARG A 59 -10.64 -23.19 -12.35
N SER A 60 -9.68 -22.35 -12.71
CA SER A 60 -9.88 -20.91 -12.91
C SER A 60 -10.00 -20.50 -14.39
N ALA A 61 -10.34 -21.45 -15.27
CA ALA A 61 -10.53 -21.24 -16.70
C ALA A 61 -11.96 -21.58 -17.17
N ILE A 62 -12.97 -21.37 -16.32
CA ILE A 62 -14.37 -21.38 -16.77
C ILE A 62 -14.97 -20.02 -16.41
N LYS A 63 -15.20 -19.27 -17.48
CA LYS A 63 -15.85 -17.97 -17.53
C LYS A 63 -17.36 -18.11 -17.33
#